data_AF-A0A496VYT9-F1
#
_entry.id   AF-A0A496VYT9-F1
#
_cell.length_a   1.000
_cell.length_b   1.000
_cell.length_c   1.000
_cell.angle_alpha   90.00
_cell.angle_beta   90.00
_cell.angle_gamma   90.00
#
_symmetry.space_group_name_H-M   'P 1'
#
loop_
_entity.id
_entity.type
_entity.pdbx_description
1 polymer ?
#
loop_
_entity_poly.entity_id
_entity_poly.type
_entity_poly.pdbx_seq_one_letter_code
_entity_poly.pdbx_strand_id
1 'polypeptide(L)' 'MPNNTTGDALHLAVASNHKCDILLSWNCKNLANANKFTHIRYVNNLLSLYVPILITPLELLGENHD' A
#
# COMPACT_ATOMS: atom_id res chain seq x y z
N MET A 1 4.19 -0.26 11.87
CA MET A 1 4.78 -1.14 10.84
C MET A 1 6.27 -1.28 11.11
N PRO A 2 6.87 -2.45 10.88
CA PRO A 2 8.30 -2.62 11.05
C PRO A 2 9.04 -1.72 10.05
N ASN A 3 10.15 -1.12 10.47
CA ASN A 3 10.94 -0.19 9.65
C ASN A 3 11.78 -0.91 8.57
N ASN A 4 11.37 -2.13 8.19
CA ASN A 4 12.07 -3.01 7.28
C ASN A 4 11.37 -3.03 5.92
N THR A 5 12.13 -2.81 4.85
CA THR A 5 11.61 -2.82 3.47
C THR A 5 11.01 -4.18 3.08
N THR A 6 11.51 -5.26 3.68
CA THR A 6 11.00 -6.62 3.48
C THR A 6 9.60 -6.82 4.06
N GLY A 7 9.29 -6.24 5.22
CA GLY A 7 7.97 -6.34 5.83
C GLY A 7 6.92 -5.60 5.00
N ASP A 8 7.28 -4.43 4.46
CA ASP A 8 6.43 -3.66 3.56
C ASP A 8 6.09 -4.44 2.27
N ALA A 9 7.10 -5.07 1.65
CA ALA A 9 6.91 -5.86 0.44
C ALA A 9 6.05 -7.10 0.68
N LEU A 10 6.28 -7.81 1.80
CA LEU A 10 5.45 -8.96 2.18
C LEU A 10 4.00 -8.55 2.43
N HIS A 11 3.79 -7.42 3.12
CA HIS A 11 2.46 -6.92 3.43
C HIS A 11 1.67 -6.57 2.16
N LEU A 12 2.31 -5.92 1.19
CA LEU A 12 1.74 -5.67 -0.13
C LEU A 12 1.44 -6.96 -0.90
N ALA A 13 2.36 -7.93 -0.88
CA ALA A 13 2.17 -9.20 -1.57
C ALA A 13 0.97 -9.97 -1.01
N VAL A 14 0.83 -10.03 0.32
CA VAL A 14 -0.31 -10.67 0.99
C VAL A 14 -1.61 -9.95 0.63
N ALA A 15 -1.66 -8.62 0.71
CA ALA A 15 -2.85 -7.86 0.37
C ALA A 15 -3.27 -8.03 -1.10
N SER A 16 -2.30 -8.07 -2.01
CA SER A 16 -2.52 -8.30 -3.45
C SER A 16 -3.00 -9.73 -3.72
N ASN A 17 -2.45 -10.73 -3.03
CA ASN A 17 -2.84 -12.12 -3.19
C ASN A 17 -4.26 -12.39 -2.67
N HIS A 18 -4.63 -11.78 -1.54
CA HIS A 18 -5.96 -11.94 -0.94
C HIS A 18 -7.00 -10.96 -1.50
N LYS A 19 -6.64 -10.11 -2.47
CA LYS A 19 -7.52 -9.11 -3.09
C LYS A 19 -8.14 -8.17 -2.06
N CYS A 20 -7.35 -7.76 -1.06
CA CYS A 20 -7.80 -6.78 -0.07
C CYS A 20 -7.93 -5.42 -0.73
N ASP A 21 -9.11 -4.80 -0.66
CA ASP A 21 -9.35 -3.50 -1.29
C ASP A 21 -8.48 -2.39 -0.71
N ILE A 22 -8.17 -2.48 0.58
CA ILE A 22 -7.46 -1.45 1.33
C ILE A 22 -6.24 -2.05 2.03
N LEU A 23 -5.09 -1.39 1.87
CA LEU A 23 -3.86 -1.65 2.61
C LEU A 23 -3.53 -0.46 3.52
N LEU A 24 -3.86 -0.59 4.80
CA LEU A 24 -3.56 0.42 5.80
C LEU A 24 -2.06 0.44 6.09
N SER A 25 -1.42 1.60 5.98
CA SER A 25 0.00 1.75 6.32
C SER A 25 0.29 3.08 7.02
N TRP A 26 1.04 2.99 8.13
CA TRP A 26 1.67 4.15 8.78
C TRP A 26 3.04 4.50 8.17
N ASN A 27 3.55 3.67 7.25
CA ASN A 27 4.90 3.77 6.73
C ASN A 27 4.94 4.53 5.39
N CYS A 28 4.80 5.86 5.46
CA CYS A 28 4.85 6.76 4.30
C CYS A 28 6.26 6.95 3.72
N LYS A 29 7.31 6.42 4.37
CA LYS A 29 8.68 6.48 3.86
C LYS A 29 8.94 5.45 2.76
N ASN A 30 8.40 4.24 2.92
CA ASN A 30 8.68 3.12 2.03
C ASN A 30 7.45 2.70 1.22
N LEU A 31 6.41 2.16 1.87
CA LEU A 31 5.26 1.59 1.19
C LEU A 31 4.24 2.66 0.81
N ALA A 32 3.90 3.56 1.74
CA ALA A 32 2.99 4.68 1.53
C ALA A 32 3.66 5.92 0.90
N ASN A 33 4.83 5.74 0.27
CA ASN A 33 5.37 6.77 -0.60
C ASN A 33 4.59 6.75 -1.92
N ALA A 34 3.71 7.73 -2.13
CA ALA A 34 2.87 7.84 -3.32
C ALA A 34 3.66 7.76 -4.64
N ASN A 35 4.93 8.21 -4.66
CA ASN A 35 5.78 8.11 -5.85
C ASN A 35 6.15 6.65 -6.20
N LYS A 36 6.23 5.76 -5.19
CA LYS A 36 6.48 4.32 -5.39
C LYS A 36 5.20 3.55 -5.70
N PHE A 37 4.04 4.07 -5.32
CA PHE A 37 2.74 3.44 -5.59
C PHE A 37 2.48 3.26 -7.09
N THR A 38 2.86 4.24 -7.92
CA THR A 38 2.76 4.14 -9.38
C THR A 38 3.55 2.94 -9.92
N HIS A 39 4.76 2.72 -9.41
CA HIS A 39 5.60 1.59 -9.81
C HIS A 39 5.03 0.26 -9.34
N ILE A 40 4.55 0.18 -8.09
CA ILE A 40 3.86 -1.00 -7.54
C ILE A 40 2.64 -1.35 -8.38
N ARG A 41 1.80 -0.36 -8.70
CA ARG A 41 0.60 -0.56 -9.53
C ARG A 41 0.97 -1.07 -10.92
N TYR A 42 2.01 -0.53 -11.52
CA TYR A 42 2.50 -0.99 -12.83
C TYR A 42 2.93 -2.46 -12.78
N VAL A 43 3.75 -2.83 -11.80
CA VAL A 43 4.23 -4.22 -11.63
C VAL A 43 3.08 -5.18 -11.34
N ASN A 44 2.17 -4.85 -10.41
CA ASN A 44 1.03 -5.70 -10.11
C ASN A 44 0.12 -5.89 -11.33
N ASN A 45 -0.08 -4.85 -12.15
CA ASN A 45 -0.85 -4.99 -13.40
C ASN A 45 -0.15 -5.91 -14.41
N LEU A 46 1.17 -5.79 -14.58
CA LEU A 46 1.93 -6.70 -15.44
C LEU A 46 1.80 -8.16 -14.99
N LEU A 47 1.74 -8.37 -13.68
CA LEU A 47 1.59 -9.70 -13.06
C LEU A 47 0.13 -10.15 -12.92
N SER A 48 -0.84 -9.35 -13.38
CA SER A 48 -2.29 -9.59 -13.19
C SER A 48 -2.68 -9.82 -11.72
N LEU A 49 -1.97 -9.16 -10.80
CA LEU A 49 -2.23 -9.15 -9.37
C LEU A 49 -3.16 -8.01 -9.00
N TYR A 50 -3.95 -8.21 -7.93
CA TYR A 50 -4.80 -7.16 -7.40
C TYR A 50 -3.96 -5.99 -6.87
N VAL A 51 -4.44 -4.76 -7.05
CA VAL A 51 -3.76 -3.55 -6.59
C VAL A 51 -4.56 -2.97 -5.43
N PRO A 52 -4.12 -3.17 -4.17
CA PRO A 52 -4.80 -2.57 -3.03
C PRO A 52 -4.64 -1.05 -3.03
N ILE A 53 -5.67 -0.34 -2.56
CA ILE A 53 -5.59 1.09 -2.27
C ILE A 53 -4.74 1.24 -1.01
N LEU A 54 -3.61 1.92 -1.14
CA LEU A 54 -2.83 2.28 0.02
C LEU A 54 -3.45 3.51 0.68
N ILE A 55 -3.80 3.37 1.96
CA ILE A 55 -4.40 4.47 2.71
C ILE A 55 -3.66 4.64 4.03
N THR A 56 -3.42 5.88 4.41
CA THR A 56 -3.01 6.19 5.76
C THR A 56 -4.22 6.10 6.69
N PRO A 57 -4.02 5.74 7.95
CA PRO A 57 -5.11 5.72 8.94
C PRO A 57 -5.77 7.07 9.15
N LEU A 58 -5.04 8.17 8.95
CA LEU A 58 -5.58 9.52 8.97
C LEU A 58 -6.60 9.74 7.85
N GLU A 59 -6.24 9.33 6.62
CA GLU A 59 -7.13 9.35 5.46
C GLU A 59 -8.33 8.40 5.65
N LEU A 60 -8.14 7.26 6.32
CA LEU A 60 -9.24 6.32 6.61
C LEU A 60 -10.23 6.86 7.65
N LEU A 61 -9.73 7.56 8.68
CA LEU A 61 -10.54 8.17 9.73
C LEU A 61 -11.32 9.41 9.25
N GLY A 62 -11.07 9.87 8.02
CA GLY A 62 -11.75 11.03 7.46
C GLY A 62 -11.26 12.36 8.02
N GLU A 63 -10.05 12.42 8.58
CA GLU A 63 -9.35 13.70 8.78
C GLU A 63 -8.83 14.22 7.43
N ASN A 64 -9.75 14.44 6.50
CA ASN A 64 -9.58 15.43 5.46
C ASN A 64 -9.75 16.77 6.18
N HIS A 65 -8.65 17.35 6.65
CA HIS A 65 -8.66 18.76 7.02
C HIS A 65 -9.12 19.55 5.79
N ASP A 66 -10.30 20.16 5.90
CA ASP A 66 -10.70 21.31 5.09
C ASP A 66 -9.63 22.43 5.18
#